data_AF-A0A7W0GM32-F1
#
_entry.id   AF-A0A7W0GM32-F1
#
_cell.length_a   1.000
_cell.length_b   1.000
_cell.length_c   1.000
_cell.angle_alpha   90.00
_cell.angle_beta   90.00
_cell.angle_gamma   90.00
#
_symmetry.space_group_name_H-M   'P 1'
#
loop_
_entity.id
_entity.type
_entity.pdbx_description
1 polymer ?
#
loop_
_entity_poly.entity_id
_entity_poly.type
_entity_poly.pdbx_seq_one_letter_code
_entity_poly.pdbx_strand_id
1 'polypeptide(L)' 'MIDLIKDLWGFMADRKKFWLAPIIVILLLLGALVVFGQGSAIAPFIYTLF' A
#
# COMPACT_ATOMS: atom_id res chain seq x y z
N MET A 1 -7.49 15.59 -20.20
CA MET A 1 -6.63 15.19 -19.06
C MET A 1 -7.09 13.87 -18.43
N ILE A 2 -8.39 13.71 -18.15
CA ILE A 2 -8.94 12.45 -17.60
C ILE A 2 -8.79 11.28 -18.59
N ASP A 3 -8.94 11.52 -19.89
CA ASP A 3 -8.79 10.48 -20.92
C ASP A 3 -7.36 9.90 -20.98
N LEU A 4 -6.34 10.75 -20.81
CA LEU A 4 -4.94 10.32 -20.75
C LEU A 4 -4.66 9.38 -19.57
N ILE A 5 -5.26 9.66 -18.40
CA ILE A 5 -5.13 8.80 -17.21
C ILE A 5 -5.85 7.46 -17.44
N LYS A 6 -7.02 7.47 -18.09
CA LYS A 6 -7.75 6.25 -18.47
C LYS A 6 -6.98 5.38 -19.44
N ASP A 7 -6.39 5.97 -20.48
CA ASP A 7 -5.60 5.24 -21.47
C ASP A 7 -4.34 4.62 -20.85
N LEU A 8 -3.65 5.37 -19.98
CA LEU A 8 -2.52 4.85 -19.22
C LEU A 8 -2.93 3.71 -18.29
N TRP A 9 -4.08 3.82 -17.63
CA TRP A 9 -4.60 2.76 -16.76
C TRP A 9 -4.96 1.50 -17.54
N GLY A 10 -5.61 1.64 -18.70
CA GLY A 10 -5.91 0.52 -19.61
C GLY A 10 -4.64 -0.18 -20.10
N PHE A 11 -3.63 0.60 -20.50
CA PHE A 11 -2.34 0.05 -20.94
C PHE A 11 -1.58 -0.71 -19.84
N MET A 12 -1.67 -0.25 -18.59
CA MET A 12 -1.12 -0.97 -17.44
C MET A 12 -1.90 -2.26 -17.12
N ALA A 13 -3.21 -2.26 -17.35
CA ALA A 13 -4.09 -3.44 -17.19
C ALA A 13 -3.74 -4.54 -18.19
N ASP A 14 -3.66 -4.20 -19.47
CA ASP A 14 -3.38 -5.15 -20.54
C ASP A 14 -2.01 -5.79 -20.38
N ARG A 15 -1.02 -5.05 -19.86
CA ARG A 15 0.33 -5.56 -19.60
C ARG A 15 0.48 -6.28 -18.26
N LYS A 16 -0.60 -6.48 -17.49
CA LYS A 16 -0.61 -7.05 -16.13
C LYS A 16 0.41 -6.42 -15.16
N LYS A 17 0.79 -5.16 -15.37
CA LYS A 17 1.78 -4.45 -14.52
C LYS A 17 1.25 -4.13 -13.12
N PHE A 18 -0.03 -4.39 -12.84
CA PHE A 18 -0.64 -4.31 -11.51
C PHE A 18 -0.13 -5.34 -10.51
N TRP A 19 0.85 -6.17 -10.87
CA TRP A 19 1.50 -7.10 -9.97
C TRP A 19 2.09 -6.44 -8.72
N LEU A 20 2.48 -5.17 -8.80
CA LEU A 20 2.98 -4.40 -7.66
C LEU A 20 1.88 -3.81 -6.79
N ALA A 21 0.63 -3.70 -7.28
CA ALA A 21 -0.48 -3.15 -6.52
C ALA A 21 -0.70 -3.85 -5.16
N PRO A 22 -0.75 -5.20 -5.07
CA PRO A 22 -0.89 -5.87 -3.78
C PRO A 22 0.29 -5.58 -2.82
N ILE A 23 1.51 -5.49 -3.33
CA ILE A 23 2.69 -5.15 -2.50
C ILE A 23 2.57 -3.72 -1.97
N ILE A 24 2.20 -2.76 -2.82
CA ILE A 24 2.00 -1.35 -2.44
C ILE A 24 0.90 -1.24 -1.37
N VAL A 25 -0.20 -1.99 -1.52
CA VAL A 25 -1.29 -2.01 -0.54
C VAL A 25 -0.79 -2.53 0.82
N ILE A 26 -0.03 -3.64 0.84
CA ILE A 26 0.53 -4.16 2.08
C ILE A 26 1.49 -3.15 2.72
N LEU A 27 2.36 -2.53 1.95
CA LEU A 27 3.29 -1.50 2.46
C LEU A 27 2.55 -0.30 3.04
N LEU A 28 1.47 0.15 2.41
CA LEU A 28 0.63 1.22 2.94
C LEU A 28 -0.08 0.82 4.23
N LEU A 29 -0.59 -0.41 4.33
CA LEU A 29 -1.21 -0.93 5.55
C LEU A 29 -0.20 -1.02 6.69
N LEU A 30 1.01 -1.50 6.43
CA LEU A 30 2.09 -1.55 7.41
C LEU A 30 2.54 -0.15 7.83
N GLY A 31 2.69 0.78 6.88
CA GLY A 31 3.01 2.18 7.17
C GLY A 31 1.93 2.84 8.03
N ALA A 32 0.65 2.63 7.71
CA ALA A 32 -0.47 3.11 8.51
C ALA A 32 -0.43 2.50 9.93
N LEU A 33 -0.22 1.19 10.05
CA LEU A 33 -0.08 0.50 11.33
C LEU A 33 1.03 1.13 12.18
N VAL A 34 2.18 1.45 11.59
CA VAL A 34 3.31 2.09 12.28
C VAL A 34 2.99 3.52 12.70
N VAL A 35 2.35 4.31 11.85
CA VAL A 35 1.99 5.70 12.17
C VAL A 35 0.93 5.76 13.27
N PHE A 36 -0.12 4.93 13.17
CA PHE A 36 -1.20 4.90 14.18
C PHE A 36 -0.84 4.06 15.42
N GLY A 37 0.14 3.17 15.33
CA GLY A 37 0.60 2.31 16.41
C GLY A 37 1.51 3.00 17.43
N GLN A 38 2.19 4.08 17.05
CA GLN A 38 3.14 4.81 17.92
C GLN A 38 2.52 5.40 19.19
N GLY A 39 1.22 5.75 19.18
CA GLY A 39 0.48 6.25 20.36
C GLY A 39 -0.49 5.24 20.97
N SER A 40 -0.51 4.00 20.47
CA SER A 40 -1.52 2.99 20.82
C SER A 40 -0.97 1.99 21.84
N ALA A 41 -1.86 1.40 22.65
CA ALA A 41 -1.57 0.24 23.50
C ALA A 41 -1.00 -0.98 22.72
N ILE A 42 -0.95 -0.90 21.38
CA ILE A 42 -0.37 -1.86 20.46
C ILE A 42 1.17 -1.75 20.38
N ALA A 43 1.77 -0.60 20.72
CA ALA A 43 3.23 -0.40 20.63
C ALA A 43 4.08 -1.51 21.30
N PRO A 44 3.75 -2.03 22.51
CA PRO A 44 4.52 -3.10 23.15
C PRO A 44 4.49 -4.43 22.38
N PHE A 45 3.41 -4.69 21.63
CA PHE A 45 3.27 -5.91 20.83
C PHE A 45 4.12 -5.84 19.55
N ILE A 46 4.31 -4.64 19.00
CA ILE A 46 5.22 -4.43 17.86
C ILE A 46 6.66 -4.71 18.31
N TYR A 47 7.11 -4.14 19.43
CA TYR A 47 8.50 -4.32 19.90
C TYR A 47 8.86 -5.73 20.34
N THR A 48 7.89 -6.63 20.55
CA THR A 48 8.16 -8.03 20.93
C THR A 48 8.20 -8.99 19.75
N LEU A 49 7.71 -8.57 18.58
CA LEU A 49 7.73 -9.34 17.33
C LEU A 49 9.00 -9.10 16.48
N PHE A 50 9.77 -8.06 16.80
CA PHE A 50 11.06 -7.72 16.18
C PHE A 50 12.20 -7.95 17.17
#